data_AF-A0ABD0PN36-F1
#
_entry.id   AF-A0ABD0PN36-F1
#
_cell.length_a   1.000
_cell.length_b   1.000
_cell.length_c   1.000
_cell.angle_alpha   90.00
_cell.angle_beta   90.00
_cell.angle_gamma   90.00
#
_symmetry.space_group_name_H-M   'P 1'
#
loop_
_entity.id
_entity.type
_entity.pdbx_description
1 polymer ?
#
loop_
_entity_poly.entity_id
_entity_poly.type
_entity_poly.pdbx_seq_one_letter_code
_entity_poly.pdbx_strand_id
1 'polypeptide(L)' 'ITAVCREAALQALQENITAQHVSAGHFDSALNTVRPRIPQTLMQTYANYQREHGGSRI' A
#
# COMPACT_ATOMS: atom_id res chain seq x y z
N ILE A 1 3.81 -1.42 -0.78
CA ILE A 1 4.79 -0.35 -0.48
C ILE A 1 5.52 0.11 -1.75
N THR A 2 6.31 -0.73 -2.42
CA THR A 2 7.09 -0.34 -3.62
C THR A 2 6.29 0.37 -4.73
N ALA A 3 5.10 -0.13 -5.07
CA ALA A 3 4.26 0.49 -6.09
C ALA A 3 3.84 1.92 -5.72
N VAL A 4 3.52 2.17 -4.45
CA VAL A 4 3.17 3.50 -3.93
C VAL A 4 4.36 4.46 -4.03
N CYS A 5 5.56 4.01 -3.63
CA CYS A 5 6.76 4.83 -3.72
C CYS A 5 7.11 5.21 -5.17
N ARG A 6 6.94 4.27 -6.12
CA ARG A 6 7.17 4.53 -7.55
C ARG A 6 6.18 5.55 -8.10
N GLU A 7 4.90 5.40 -7.77
CA GLU A 7 3.86 6.34 -8.19
C GLU A 7 4.10 7.74 -7.61
N ALA A 8 4.43 7.84 -6.32
CA ALA A 8 4.74 9.13 -5.69
C ALA A 8 5.97 9.82 -6.32
N ALA A 9 6.99 9.05 -6.70
CA ALA A 9 8.16 9.59 -7.40
C ALA A 9 7.82 10.04 -8.83
N LEU A 10 6.98 9.29 -9.55
CA LEU A 10 6.51 9.70 -10.88
C LEU A 10 5.70 10.99 -10.83
N GLN A 11 4.84 11.14 -9.83
CA GLN A 11 4.06 12.37 -9.65
C GLN A 11 4.96 13.58 -9.34
N ALA A 12 5.98 13.41 -8.50
CA ALA A 12 6.97 14.47 -8.25
C ALA A 12 7.67 14.92 -9.54
N LEU A 13 8.04 13.97 -10.40
CA LEU A 13 8.69 14.25 -11.68
C LEU A 13 7.75 14.85 -12.73
N GLN A 14 6.46 14.52 -12.67
CA GLN A 14 5.43 15.13 -13.53
C GLN A 14 5.18 16.60 -13.15
N GLU A 15 5.20 16.93 -11.86
CA GLU A 15 5.11 18.31 -11.38
C GLU A 15 6.38 19.12 -11.71
N ASN A 16 7.56 18.54 -11.45
CA ASN A 16 8.84 19.13 -11.78
C ASN A 16 9.85 18.05 -12.14
N ILE A 17 10.29 18.02 -13.40
CA ILE A 17 11.25 17.03 -13.89
C ILE A 17 12.62 17.07 -13.18
N THR A 18 12.94 18.19 -12.52
CA THR A 18 14.17 18.36 -11.72
C THR A 18 13.97 18.11 -10.23
N ALA A 19 12.78 17.65 -9.82
CA ALA A 19 12.46 17.38 -8.42
C ALA A 19 13.45 16.39 -7.79
N GLN A 20 14.03 16.78 -6.66
CA GLN A 20 14.94 15.94 -5.87
C GLN A 20 14.28 15.28 -4.66
N HIS A 21 13.06 15.71 -4.32
CA HIS A 21 12.35 15.27 -3.14
C HIS A 21 10.88 14.94 -3.45
N VAL A 22 10.35 13.98 -2.70
CA VAL A 22 8.93 13.60 -2.76
C VAL A 22 8.24 14.19 -1.52
N SER A 23 7.13 14.90 -1.72
CA SER A 23 6.32 15.46 -0.63
C SER A 23 5.24 14.47 -0.17
N ALA A 24 4.62 14.74 0.98
CA ALA A 24 3.49 13.95 1.47
C ALA A 24 2.31 13.96 0.48
N GLY A 25 2.07 15.07 -0.22
CA GLY A 25 0.98 15.17 -1.20
C GLY A 25 1.11 14.19 -2.36
N HIS A 26 2.34 13.85 -2.78
CA HIS A 26 2.57 12.81 -3.79
C HIS A 26 2.19 11.42 -3.26
N PHE A 27 2.35 11.17 -1.96
CA PHE A 27 1.94 9.91 -1.35
C PHE A 27 0.42 9.80 -1.21
N ASP A 28 -0.27 10.90 -0.87
CA ASP A 28 -1.74 10.91 -0.82
C ASP A 28 -2.33 10.55 -2.18
N SER A 29 -1.83 11.18 -3.24
CA SER A 29 -2.22 10.88 -4.61
C SER A 29 -1.82 9.47 -5.04
N ALA A 30 -0.62 8.99 -4.70
CA ALA A 30 -0.18 7.63 -4.99
C ALA A 30 -1.04 6.56 -4.29
N LEU A 31 -1.47 6.80 -3.05
CA LEU A 31 -2.34 5.88 -2.30
C LEU A 31 -3.75 5.81 -2.90
N ASN A 32 -4.24 6.90 -3.48
CA ASN A 32 -5.52 6.90 -4.21
C ASN A 32 -5.44 6.12 -5.53
N THR A 33 -4.28 6.14 -6.21
CA THR A 33 -4.07 5.45 -7.49
C THR A 33 -3.75 3.96 -7.30
N VAL A 34 -2.88 3.61 -6.35
CA VAL A 34 -2.38 2.24 -6.17
C VAL A 34 -3.37 1.42 -5.34
N ARG A 35 -4.13 0.56 -6.01
CA ARG A 35 -5.08 -0.34 -5.34
C ARG A 35 -4.38 -1.45 -4.53
N PRO A 36 -4.88 -1.79 -3.32
CA PRO A 36 -4.39 -2.94 -2.58
C PRO A 36 -4.54 -4.23 -3.39
N ARG A 37 -3.48 -5.06 -3.41
CA ARG A 37 -3.49 -6.34 -4.14
C ARG A 37 -4.24 -7.44 -3.39
N ILE A 38 -4.35 -7.34 -2.07
CA ILE A 38 -4.96 -8.39 -1.24
C ILE A 38 -6.45 -8.05 -1.04
N PRO A 39 -7.36 -8.90 -1.52
CA PRO A 39 -8.78 -8.70 -1.31
C PRO A 39 -9.15 -8.96 0.16
N GLN A 40 -10.14 -8.22 0.65
CA GLN A 40 -10.64 -8.31 2.03
C GLN A 40 -11.07 -9.74 2.40
N THR A 41 -11.68 -10.45 1.46
CA THR A 41 -12.16 -11.83 1.65
C THR A 41 -11.03 -12.77 1.99
N LEU A 42 -9.87 -12.64 1.34
CA LEU A 42 -8.70 -13.47 1.63
C LEU A 42 -8.18 -13.20 3.05
N MET A 43 -8.16 -11.95 3.48
CA MET A 43 -7.80 -11.61 4.86
C MET A 43 -8.76 -12.24 5.88
N GLN A 44 -10.06 -12.20 5.60
CA GLN A 44 -11.08 -12.84 6.45
C GLN A 44 -10.89 -14.36 6.53
N THR A 45 -10.61 -15.02 5.40
CA THR A 45 -10.34 -16.46 5.38
C THR A 45 -9.16 -16.82 6.28
N TYR A 46 -8.04 -16.10 6.18
CA TYR A 46 -6.88 -16.36 7.04
C TYR A 46 -7.13 -16.01 8.51
N ALA A 47 -7.89 -14.95 8.80
CA ALA A 47 -8.29 -14.61 10.16
C ALA A 47 -9.18 -15.70 10.78
N ASN A 48 -10.10 -16.28 10.02
CA ASN A 48 -10.95 -17.38 10.47
C ASN A 48 -10.12 -18.64 10.72
N TYR A 49 -9.25 -18.99 9.77
CA TYR A 49 -8.35 -20.12 9.91
C TYR A 49 -7.45 -20.00 11.15
N GLN A 50 -6.89 -18.82 11.43
CA GLN A 50 -6.11 -18.58 12.65
C GLN A 50 -6.95 -18.75 13.92
N ARG A 51 -8.23 -18.34 13.92
CA ARG A 51 -9.11 -18.52 15.08
C ARG A 51 -9.48 -19.99 15.32
N GLU A 52 -9.65 -20.75 14.25
CA GLU A 52 -10.08 -22.16 14.31
C GLU A 52 -8.92 -23.12 14.56
N HIS A 53 -7.72 -22.81 14.06
CA HIS A 53 -6.57 -23.73 14.04
C HIS A 53 -5.29 -23.15 14.64
N GLY A 54 -5.22 -21.83 14.86
CA GLY A 54 -4.14 -21.19 15.60
C GLY A 54 -4.35 -21.41 17.10
N GLY A 55 -4.12 -22.65 17.54
CA GLY A 55 -4.23 -23.04 18.94
C GLY A 55 -3.58 -22.02 19.85
N SER A 56 -4.29 -21.69 20.94
CA SER A 56 -3.88 -20.78 22.00
C SER A 56 -2.40 -20.94 22.33
N ARG A 57 -1.57 -20.03 21.84
CA ARG A 57 -0.21 -19.82 22.34
C ARG A 57 -0.30 -18.67 23.33
N ILE A 58 -0.72 -19.04 24.55
CA ILE A 58 -0.30 -18.35 25.77
C ILE A 58 1.23 -18.37 25.88
#